data_AF-A0A5P9XLM0-F1
#
_entry.id   AF-A0A5P9XLM0-F1
#
_cell.length_a   1.000
_cell.length_b   1.000
_cell.length_c   1.000
_cell.angle_alpha   90.00
_cell.angle_beta   90.00
_cell.angle_gamma   90.00
#
_symmetry.space_group_name_H-M   'P 1'
#
loop_
_entity.id
_entity.type
_entity.pdbx_description
1 polymer ?
#
loop_
_entity_poly.entity_id
_entity_poly.type
_entity_poly.pdbx_seq_one_letter_code
_entity_poly.pdbx_strand_id
1 'polypeptide(L)'
;MNPSETLENPPAQPLRSLFVTGTDTGVGKTAVTAALAQRCAREMGRVAALKPVVSGVEANGQWSDVEILRTASTPSRSFEQTCLYALDPPIAPHWAAAQAGLTLDRHKIQRFIEQQSADMDAVLVEGAGGFLVPLGDNWSFADLALGLQFPVLLVVGLRLGAINHALLSAEAILARALPMAGWVANHLQPDLAPGTLETLQRLMPSPCLGEIPFQAEASSVCRSQYLSLPACWD
;
A
#
# COMPACT_ATOMS: atom_id res chain seq x y z
N MET A 1 -34.59 -26.61 34.96
CA MET A 1 -33.24 -26.73 34.36
C MET A 1 -33.41 -26.41 32.90
N ASN A 2 -32.87 -25.28 32.43
CA ASN A 2 -32.80 -24.99 31.00
C ASN A 2 -31.31 -24.74 30.70
N PRO A 3 -30.69 -25.50 29.78
CA PRO A 3 -29.27 -25.37 29.50
C PRO A 3 -29.03 -24.09 28.70
N SER A 4 -28.11 -23.30 29.21
CA SER A 4 -27.51 -22.13 28.59
C SER A 4 -26.95 -22.48 27.21
N GLU A 5 -27.57 -21.97 26.15
CA GLU A 5 -27.00 -21.91 24.80
C GLU A 5 -25.79 -20.96 24.85
N THR A 6 -24.60 -21.54 24.84
CA THR A 6 -23.37 -20.83 24.49
C THR A 6 -23.45 -20.45 23.02
N LEU A 7 -23.74 -19.17 22.76
CA LEU A 7 -23.54 -18.56 21.44
C LEU A 7 -22.03 -18.60 21.15
N GLU A 8 -21.59 -19.62 20.43
CA GLU A 8 -20.25 -19.64 19.85
C GLU A 8 -20.17 -18.49 18.84
N ASN A 9 -19.26 -17.55 19.09
CA ASN A 9 -18.94 -16.51 18.12
C ASN A 9 -18.47 -17.20 16.83
N PRO A 10 -18.95 -16.78 15.65
CA PRO A 10 -18.45 -17.31 14.40
C PRO A 10 -16.93 -17.11 14.31
N PRO A 11 -16.20 -18.04 13.66
CA PRO A 11 -14.75 -17.89 13.48
C PRO A 11 -14.46 -16.55 12.80
N ALA A 12 -13.49 -15.80 13.34
CA ALA A 12 -13.07 -14.54 12.76
C ALA A 12 -12.67 -14.76 11.29
N GLN A 13 -13.28 -14.02 10.37
CA GLN A 13 -12.88 -14.07 8.96
C GLN A 13 -11.41 -13.66 8.85
N PRO A 14 -10.63 -14.29 7.94
CA PRO A 14 -9.25 -13.88 7.72
C PRO A 14 -9.23 -12.40 7.29
N LEU A 15 -8.36 -11.62 7.94
CA LEU A 15 -8.23 -10.18 7.72
C LEU A 15 -7.86 -9.91 6.24
N ARG A 16 -8.72 -9.20 5.49
CA ARG A 16 -8.45 -8.81 4.11
C ARG A 16 -7.38 -7.72 4.09
N SER A 17 -6.13 -8.11 3.85
CA SER A 17 -4.98 -7.20 4.01
C SER A 17 -4.06 -7.16 2.80
N LEU A 18 -3.58 -5.96 2.43
CA LEU A 18 -2.56 -5.78 1.40
C LEU A 18 -1.37 -5.00 1.95
N PHE A 19 -0.19 -5.44 1.56
CA PHE A 19 0.99 -4.58 1.57
C PHE A 19 1.13 -3.90 0.20
N VAL A 20 0.90 -2.59 0.15
CA VAL A 20 0.98 -1.80 -1.09
C VAL A 20 2.39 -1.27 -1.25
N THR A 21 3.06 -1.69 -2.31
CA THR A 21 4.39 -1.21 -2.70
C THR A 21 4.36 -0.65 -4.13
N GLY A 22 5.49 -0.14 -4.61
CA GLY A 22 5.60 0.45 -5.94
C GLY A 22 6.93 0.14 -6.57
N THR A 23 6.99 0.29 -7.89
CA THR A 23 8.25 0.11 -8.64
C THR A 23 9.28 1.21 -8.35
N ASP A 24 8.85 2.36 -7.82
CA ASP A 24 9.70 3.50 -7.47
C ASP A 24 8.96 4.48 -6.53
N THR A 25 9.62 5.57 -6.14
CA THR A 25 8.98 6.79 -5.61
C THR A 25 8.17 7.49 -6.69
N GLY A 26 7.05 8.14 -6.32
CA GLY A 26 6.24 8.93 -7.27
C GLY A 26 5.37 8.13 -8.25
N VAL A 27 5.35 6.79 -8.17
CA VAL A 27 4.56 5.93 -9.08
C VAL A 27 3.04 5.95 -8.82
N GLY A 28 2.59 6.71 -7.82
CA GLY A 28 1.17 6.85 -7.48
C GLY A 28 0.64 5.87 -6.42
N LYS A 29 1.50 5.31 -5.57
CA LYS A 29 1.11 4.43 -4.45
C LYS A 29 -0.06 5.01 -3.65
N THR A 30 0.10 6.21 -3.11
CA THR A 30 -0.93 6.90 -2.29
C THR A 30 -2.27 7.00 -3.00
N ALA A 31 -2.28 7.37 -4.29
CA ALA A 31 -3.50 7.49 -5.06
C ALA A 31 -4.19 6.13 -5.28
N VAL A 32 -3.40 5.08 -5.55
CA VAL A 32 -3.91 3.71 -5.69
C VAL A 32 -4.42 3.18 -4.34
N THR A 33 -3.66 3.33 -3.26
CA THR A 33 -4.04 2.90 -1.91
C THR A 33 -5.34 3.57 -1.47
N ALA A 34 -5.47 4.89 -1.68
CA ALA A 34 -6.70 5.62 -1.37
C ALA A 34 -7.88 5.15 -2.22
N ALA A 35 -7.67 4.89 -3.52
CA ALA A 35 -8.71 4.37 -4.41
C ALA A 35 -9.18 2.96 -4.00
N LEU A 36 -8.25 2.10 -3.59
CA LEU A 36 -8.58 0.78 -3.04
C LEU A 36 -9.31 0.91 -1.71
N ALA A 37 -8.90 1.81 -0.82
CA ALA A 37 -9.56 2.02 0.45
C ALA A 37 -11.04 2.41 0.25
N GLN A 38 -11.29 3.32 -0.70
CA GLN A 38 -12.64 3.72 -1.09
C GLN A 38 -13.44 2.55 -1.69
N ARG A 39 -12.81 1.70 -2.51
CA ARG A 39 -13.45 0.50 -3.07
C ARG A 39 -13.82 -0.50 -1.97
N CYS A 40 -12.87 -0.82 -1.10
CA CYS A 40 -13.06 -1.71 0.05
C CYS A 40 -14.16 -1.19 0.96
N ALA A 41 -14.20 0.13 1.25
CA ALA A 41 -15.20 0.70 2.15
C ALA A 41 -16.63 0.54 1.62
N ARG A 42 -16.81 0.65 0.29
CA ARG A 42 -18.11 0.43 -0.37
C ARG A 42 -18.58 -1.02 -0.28
N GLU A 43 -17.66 -1.98 -0.29
CA GLU A 43 -17.99 -3.41 -0.33
C GLU A 43 -17.97 -4.09 1.05
N MET A 44 -17.16 -3.58 1.99
CA MET A 44 -16.80 -4.27 3.23
C MET A 44 -17.00 -3.43 4.48
N GLY A 45 -17.19 -2.11 4.37
CA GLY A 45 -17.38 -1.22 5.52
C GLY A 45 -16.09 -0.60 6.04
N ARG A 46 -15.52 -1.10 7.14
CA ARG A 46 -14.41 -0.44 7.84
C ARG A 46 -13.07 -0.78 7.20
N VAL A 47 -12.30 0.25 6.85
CA VAL A 47 -11.02 0.12 6.16
C VAL A 47 -9.98 1.03 6.80
N ALA A 48 -8.82 0.46 7.13
CA ALA A 48 -7.64 1.23 7.51
C ALA A 48 -6.66 1.29 6.33
N ALA A 49 -6.40 2.51 5.83
CA ALA A 49 -5.27 2.78 4.96
C ALA A 49 -4.16 3.42 5.79
N LEU A 50 -3.05 2.70 5.94
CA LEU A 50 -1.95 3.04 6.84
C LEU A 50 -0.70 3.37 6.03
N LYS A 51 0.08 4.35 6.50
CA LYS A 51 1.43 4.64 6.02
C LYS A 51 2.36 4.75 7.21
N PRO A 52 2.86 3.61 7.74
CA PRO A 52 3.56 3.59 9.02
C PRO A 52 4.83 4.44 9.04
N VAL A 53 5.47 4.61 7.89
CA VAL A 53 6.67 5.42 7.72
C VAL A 53 6.52 6.32 6.49
N VAL A 54 6.70 7.62 6.67
CA VAL A 54 6.74 8.62 5.61
C VAL A 54 7.97 9.50 5.76
N SER A 55 8.57 9.90 4.64
CA SER A 55 9.73 10.78 4.58
C SER A 55 9.52 11.84 3.50
N GLY A 56 9.93 13.08 3.77
CA GLY A 56 9.75 14.20 2.86
C GLY A 56 8.51 15.01 3.23
N VAL A 57 8.69 15.98 4.13
CA VAL A 57 7.68 17.01 4.40
C VAL A 57 7.63 17.96 3.20
N GLU A 58 6.42 18.31 2.78
CA GLU A 58 6.23 19.28 1.70
C GLU A 58 6.46 20.71 2.17
N ALA A 59 6.57 21.65 1.23
CA ALA A 59 6.82 23.07 1.53
C ALA A 59 5.72 23.72 2.40
N ASN A 60 4.52 23.14 2.45
CA ASN A 60 3.41 23.55 3.31
C ASN A 60 3.48 22.94 4.74
N GLY A 61 4.52 22.17 5.06
CA GLY A 61 4.68 21.51 6.36
C GLY A 61 3.84 20.24 6.53
N GLN A 62 3.32 19.66 5.45
CA GLN A 62 2.45 18.49 5.50
C GLN A 62 3.08 17.27 4.83
N TRP A 63 2.66 16.09 5.28
CA TRP A 63 2.86 14.83 4.57
C TRP A 63 1.56 14.47 3.87
N SER A 64 1.36 14.98 2.65
CA SER A 64 0.11 14.82 1.89
C SER A 64 -0.32 13.36 1.75
N ASP A 65 0.65 12.44 1.65
CA ASP A 65 0.38 11.01 1.63
C ASP A 65 -0.43 10.54 2.85
N VAL A 66 -0.05 10.98 4.05
CA VAL A 66 -0.75 10.62 5.29
C VAL A 66 -2.13 11.27 5.32
N GLU A 67 -2.23 12.53 4.89
CA GLU A 67 -3.50 13.27 4.83
C GLU A 67 -4.52 12.63 3.88
N ILE A 68 -4.05 12.12 2.74
CA ILE A 68 -4.88 11.40 1.77
C ILE A 68 -5.36 10.08 2.38
N LEU A 69 -4.46 9.30 2.98
CA LEU A 69 -4.79 7.95 3.48
C LEU A 69 -5.66 7.99 4.74
N ARG A 70 -5.45 8.96 5.64
CA ARG A 70 -6.31 9.13 6.82
C ARG A 70 -7.75 9.49 6.43
N THR A 71 -7.92 10.23 5.34
CA THR A 71 -9.23 10.64 4.82
C THR A 71 -9.89 9.52 4.00
N ALA A 72 -9.09 8.73 3.28
CA ALA A 72 -9.56 7.58 2.51
C ALA A 72 -9.96 6.38 3.40
N SER A 73 -9.43 6.31 4.62
CA SER A 73 -9.85 5.33 5.63
C SER A 73 -11.31 5.52 6.03
N THR A 74 -11.98 4.43 6.38
CA THR A 74 -13.38 4.42 6.84
C THR A 74 -13.49 3.66 8.17
N PRO A 75 -13.85 4.30 9.30
CA PRO A 75 -13.99 5.75 9.45
C PRO A 75 -12.66 6.48 9.21
N SER A 76 -12.75 7.79 8.97
CA SER A 76 -11.56 8.63 8.86
C SER A 76 -10.74 8.57 10.15
N ARG A 77 -9.41 8.62 10.01
CA ARG A 77 -8.45 8.40 11.11
C ARG A 77 -7.70 9.68 11.46
N SER A 78 -7.10 9.71 12.66
CA SER A 78 -6.10 10.73 13.02
C SER A 78 -4.79 10.50 12.28
N PHE A 79 -3.91 11.49 12.31
CA PHE A 79 -2.56 11.37 11.75
C PHE A 79 -1.79 10.22 12.43
N GLU A 80 -1.81 10.16 13.76
CA GLU A 80 -1.11 9.17 14.58
C GLU A 80 -1.69 7.77 14.43
N GLN A 81 -2.97 7.65 14.08
CA GLN A 81 -3.61 6.38 13.73
C GLN A 81 -3.29 5.91 12.31
N THR A 82 -2.64 6.75 11.50
CA THR A 82 -2.32 6.47 10.09
C THR A 82 -0.82 6.30 9.88
N CYS A 83 -0.01 7.09 10.58
CA CYS A 83 1.44 7.16 10.46
C CYS A 83 2.12 7.16 11.82
N LEU A 84 3.14 6.31 11.96
CA LEU A 84 3.92 6.18 13.19
C LEU A 84 5.20 7.04 13.15
N TYR A 85 5.88 7.06 12.00
CA TYR A 85 7.13 7.79 11.80
C TYR A 85 6.98 8.76 10.63
N ALA A 86 6.87 10.05 10.93
CA ALA A 86 6.89 11.13 9.97
C ALA A 86 8.26 11.82 10.01
N LEU A 87 8.97 11.81 8.88
CA LEU A 87 10.34 12.28 8.76
C LEU A 87 10.42 13.43 7.76
N ASP A 88 11.19 14.46 8.09
CA ASP A 88 11.24 15.69 7.29
C ASP A 88 11.98 15.54 5.95
N PRO A 89 13.23 15.02 5.89
CA PRO A 89 14.00 15.09 4.64
C PRO A 89 13.46 14.10 3.59
N PRO A 90 13.36 14.49 2.31
CA PRO A 90 12.87 13.64 1.22
C PRO A 90 13.94 12.66 0.72
N ILE A 91 14.45 11.83 1.64
CA ILE A 91 15.48 10.83 1.40
C ILE A 91 15.00 9.46 1.90
N ALA A 92 15.80 8.41 1.68
CA ALA A 92 15.44 7.07 2.15
C ALA A 92 15.16 7.07 3.67
N PRO A 93 14.11 6.37 4.15
CA PRO A 93 13.63 6.52 5.53
C PRO A 93 14.68 6.26 6.62
N HIS A 94 15.57 5.28 6.42
CA HIS A 94 16.67 5.01 7.37
C HIS A 94 17.61 6.21 7.55
N TRP A 95 17.95 6.91 6.45
CA TRP A 95 18.76 8.14 6.53
C TRP A 95 17.98 9.29 7.14
N ALA A 96 16.71 9.44 6.78
CA ALA A 96 15.86 10.49 7.33
C ALA A 96 15.69 10.34 8.85
N ALA A 97 15.51 9.11 9.34
CA ALA A 97 15.45 8.80 10.76
C ALA A 97 16.80 9.09 11.45
N ALA A 98 17.91 8.66 10.85
CA ALA A 98 19.25 8.91 11.41
C ALA A 98 19.56 10.41 11.55
N GLN A 99 19.19 11.23 10.57
CA GLN A 99 19.34 12.70 10.65
C GLN A 99 18.51 13.32 11.78
N ALA A 100 17.34 12.74 12.09
CA ALA A 100 16.50 13.13 13.22
C ALA A 100 16.95 12.53 14.56
N GLY A 101 18.05 11.77 14.62
CA GLY A 101 18.48 11.06 15.82
C GLY A 101 17.54 9.91 16.23
N LEU A 102 16.75 9.39 15.29
CA LEU A 102 15.78 8.32 15.48
C LEU A 102 16.25 7.00 14.88
N THR A 103 15.76 5.91 15.44
CA THR A 103 15.88 4.56 14.85
C THR A 103 14.48 4.03 14.59
N LEU A 104 14.23 3.57 13.37
CA LEU A 104 12.96 2.92 13.03
C LEU A 104 12.96 1.52 13.63
N ASP A 105 11.94 1.26 14.46
CA ASP A 105 11.80 -0.02 15.17
C ASP A 105 10.80 -0.92 14.43
N ARG A 106 11.28 -2.07 13.96
CA ARG A 106 10.48 -3.06 13.22
C ARG A 106 9.27 -3.54 14.02
N HIS A 107 9.47 -3.90 15.29
CA HIS A 107 8.42 -4.44 16.14
C HIS A 107 7.39 -3.36 16.51
N LYS A 108 7.84 -2.13 16.72
CA LYS A 108 6.94 -0.99 16.95
C LYS A 108 6.05 -0.72 15.74
N ILE A 109 6.60 -0.83 14.52
CA ILE A 109 5.83 -0.67 13.28
C ILE A 109 4.82 -1.81 13.12
N GLN A 110 5.21 -3.06 13.36
CA GLN A 110 4.29 -4.20 13.29
C GLN A 110 3.15 -4.07 14.30
N ARG A 111 3.48 -3.78 15.57
CA ARG A 111 2.49 -3.59 16.62
C ARG A 111 1.56 -2.42 16.34
N PHE A 112 2.08 -1.33 15.77
CA PHE A 112 1.27 -0.21 15.32
C PHE A 112 0.24 -0.68 14.27
N ILE A 113 0.67 -1.39 13.24
CA ILE A 113 -0.22 -1.92 12.20
C ILE A 113 -1.28 -2.84 12.82
N GLU A 114 -0.88 -3.80 13.66
CA GLU A 114 -1.81 -4.71 14.35
C GLU A 114 -2.87 -3.96 15.16
N GLN A 115 -2.45 -2.96 15.96
CA GLN A 115 -3.35 -2.13 16.76
C GLN A 115 -4.32 -1.34 15.89
N GLN A 116 -3.86 -0.79 14.77
CA GLN A 116 -4.72 -0.03 13.87
C GLN A 116 -5.67 -0.93 13.04
N SER A 117 -5.39 -2.24 13.00
CA SER A 117 -6.12 -3.26 12.23
C SER A 117 -7.22 -3.98 13.00
N ALA A 118 -7.18 -3.98 14.34
CA ALA A 118 -7.95 -4.89 15.19
C ALA A 118 -9.47 -4.92 14.92
N ASP A 119 -10.06 -3.78 14.55
CA ASP A 119 -11.50 -3.62 14.31
C ASP A 119 -11.83 -3.30 12.85
N MET A 120 -10.96 -3.62 11.90
CA MET A 120 -11.12 -3.26 10.49
C MET A 120 -11.50 -4.48 9.63
N ASP A 121 -12.38 -4.25 8.66
CA ASP A 121 -12.83 -5.29 7.72
C ASP A 121 -11.82 -5.45 6.56
N ALA A 122 -11.04 -4.41 6.25
CA ALA A 122 -9.87 -4.46 5.38
C ALA A 122 -8.73 -3.54 5.84
N VAL A 123 -7.48 -3.92 5.55
CA VAL A 123 -6.27 -3.15 5.91
C VAL A 123 -5.33 -3.02 4.73
N LEU A 124 -4.94 -1.79 4.42
CA LEU A 124 -3.98 -1.47 3.37
C LEU A 124 -2.77 -0.81 4.01
N VAL A 125 -1.59 -1.44 3.93
CA VAL A 125 -0.34 -0.90 4.47
C VAL A 125 0.53 -0.42 3.32
N GLU A 126 0.70 0.88 3.20
CA GLU A 126 1.54 1.49 2.18
C GLU A 126 3.01 1.63 2.62
N GLY A 127 3.92 1.13 1.79
CA GLY A 127 5.35 1.38 1.91
C GLY A 127 5.80 2.70 1.28
N ALA A 128 7.04 3.12 1.54
CA ALA A 128 7.65 4.30 0.95
C ALA A 128 8.72 3.92 -0.09
N GLY A 129 8.75 4.64 -1.22
CA GLY A 129 9.65 4.32 -2.33
C GLY A 129 9.39 2.94 -2.95
N GLY A 130 10.45 2.21 -3.28
CA GLY A 130 10.40 0.85 -3.84
C GLY A 130 10.41 -0.26 -2.78
N PHE A 131 10.13 -1.49 -3.20
CA PHE A 131 9.97 -2.65 -2.31
C PHE A 131 11.20 -2.96 -1.43
N LEU A 132 12.41 -2.71 -1.93
CA LEU A 132 13.67 -2.96 -1.23
C LEU A 132 14.24 -1.73 -0.52
N VAL A 133 13.47 -0.63 -0.40
CA VAL A 133 13.95 0.57 0.29
C VAL A 133 14.24 0.25 1.76
N PRO A 134 15.45 0.57 2.28
CA PRO A 134 15.82 0.22 3.65
C PRO A 134 15.10 1.08 4.69
N LEU A 135 14.67 0.42 5.76
CA LEU A 135 14.11 1.00 6.98
C LEU A 135 15.14 1.02 8.13
N GLY A 136 16.19 0.21 8.04
CA GLY A 136 17.36 0.25 8.89
C GLY A 136 18.50 -0.57 8.28
N ASP A 137 19.59 -0.77 9.03
CA ASP A 137 20.84 -1.34 8.50
C ASP A 137 20.67 -2.72 7.87
N ASN A 138 19.81 -3.55 8.45
CA ASN A 138 19.62 -4.95 8.06
C ASN A 138 18.17 -5.30 7.69
N TRP A 139 17.34 -4.29 7.39
CA TRP A 139 15.95 -4.55 7.04
C TRP A 139 15.31 -3.43 6.19
N SER A 140 14.30 -3.82 5.42
CA SER A 140 13.64 -3.03 4.39
C SER A 140 12.12 -3.17 4.45
N PHE A 141 11.41 -2.47 3.58
CA PHE A 141 9.98 -2.69 3.39
C PHE A 141 9.63 -4.13 2.99
N ALA A 142 10.53 -4.85 2.32
CA ALA A 142 10.34 -6.27 2.01
C ALA A 142 10.35 -7.13 3.28
N ASP A 143 11.20 -6.82 4.26
CA ASP A 143 11.26 -7.51 5.54
C ASP A 143 10.05 -7.18 6.43
N LEU A 144 9.52 -5.96 6.31
CA LEU A 144 8.25 -5.60 6.92
C LEU A 144 7.10 -6.40 6.31
N ALA A 145 6.99 -6.45 4.98
CA ALA A 145 5.96 -7.24 4.29
C ALA A 145 6.02 -8.73 4.66
N LEU A 146 7.23 -9.31 4.71
CA LEU A 146 7.48 -10.66 5.22
C LEU A 146 6.96 -10.87 6.64
N GLY A 147 7.24 -9.91 7.53
CA GLY A 147 6.81 -9.99 8.92
C GLY A 147 5.30 -9.84 9.12
N LEU A 148 4.60 -9.17 8.19
CA LEU A 148 3.13 -9.02 8.20
C LEU A 148 2.42 -10.19 7.52
N GLN A 149 3.11 -10.91 6.62
CA GLN A 149 2.55 -11.96 5.76
C GLN A 149 1.34 -11.50 4.92
N PHE A 150 1.20 -10.21 4.69
CA PHE A 150 0.15 -9.67 3.81
C PHE A 150 0.52 -9.92 2.35
N PRO A 151 -0.45 -10.33 1.51
CA PRO A 151 -0.26 -10.30 0.07
C PRO A 151 0.18 -8.92 -0.44
N VAL A 152 1.11 -8.92 -1.38
CA VAL A 152 1.69 -7.69 -1.93
C VAL A 152 0.90 -7.24 -3.14
N LEU A 153 0.55 -5.96 -3.17
CA LEU A 153 0.08 -5.26 -4.35
C LEU A 153 1.21 -4.38 -4.89
N LEU A 154 1.55 -4.55 -6.17
CA LEU A 154 2.57 -3.72 -6.83
C LEU A 154 1.93 -2.59 -7.66
N VAL A 155 2.24 -1.34 -7.32
CA VAL A 155 1.88 -0.18 -8.15
C VAL A 155 2.98 0.09 -9.18
N VAL A 156 2.62 -0.01 -10.46
CA VAL A 156 3.51 0.20 -11.59
C VAL A 156 3.22 1.56 -12.22
N GLY A 157 4.14 2.50 -12.05
CA GLY A 157 4.09 3.79 -12.73
C GLY A 157 4.47 3.62 -14.20
N LEU A 158 3.52 3.80 -15.10
CA LEU A 158 3.70 3.60 -16.54
C LEU A 158 4.52 4.75 -17.14
N ARG A 159 5.73 4.40 -17.59
CA ARG A 159 6.71 5.24 -18.28
C ARG A 159 7.72 4.34 -18.99
N LEU A 160 8.62 4.91 -19.79
CA LEU A 160 9.74 4.16 -20.36
C LEU A 160 10.56 3.50 -19.24
N GLY A 161 10.84 2.20 -19.38
CA GLY A 161 11.54 1.38 -18.37
C GLY A 161 10.61 0.67 -17.37
N ALA A 162 9.30 0.96 -17.37
CA ALA A 162 8.35 0.34 -16.43
C ALA A 162 8.31 -1.20 -16.51
N ILE A 163 8.50 -1.79 -17.70
CA ILE A 163 8.59 -3.25 -17.88
C ILE A 163 9.67 -3.84 -16.99
N ASN A 164 10.90 -3.32 -17.09
CA ASN A 164 12.02 -3.82 -16.31
C ASN A 164 11.78 -3.65 -14.80
N HIS A 165 11.36 -2.45 -14.37
CA HIS A 165 11.16 -2.20 -12.94
C HIS A 165 10.04 -3.05 -12.34
N ALA A 166 8.95 -3.27 -13.08
CA ALA A 166 7.85 -4.14 -12.63
C ALA A 166 8.31 -5.59 -12.48
N LEU A 167 9.01 -6.14 -13.48
CA LEU A 167 9.48 -7.52 -13.45
C LEU A 167 10.53 -7.73 -12.35
N LEU A 168 11.52 -6.84 -12.20
CA LEU A 168 12.49 -6.91 -11.10
C LEU A 168 11.82 -6.81 -9.73
N SER A 169 10.80 -5.95 -9.58
CA SER A 169 10.04 -5.84 -8.33
C SER A 169 9.24 -7.12 -8.05
N ALA A 170 8.59 -7.69 -9.07
CA ALA A 170 7.86 -8.94 -8.96
C ALA A 170 8.79 -10.11 -8.59
N GLU A 171 9.94 -10.23 -9.24
CA GLU A 171 10.97 -11.22 -8.90
C GLU A 171 11.42 -11.07 -7.44
N ALA A 172 11.67 -9.84 -6.98
CA ALA A 172 12.07 -9.60 -5.60
C ALA A 172 10.99 -9.98 -4.57
N ILE A 173 9.71 -9.79 -4.91
CA ILE A 173 8.58 -10.21 -4.07
C ILE A 173 8.49 -11.74 -4.03
N LEU A 174 8.50 -12.39 -5.20
CA LEU A 174 8.37 -13.84 -5.32
C LEU A 174 9.57 -14.60 -4.73
N ALA A 175 10.78 -14.08 -4.86
CA ALA A 175 11.99 -14.65 -4.25
C ALA A 175 11.92 -14.70 -2.72
N ARG A 176 11.02 -13.92 -2.11
CA ARG A 176 10.73 -13.92 -0.67
C ARG A 176 9.52 -14.77 -0.30
N ALA A 177 8.99 -15.56 -1.23
CA ALA A 177 7.78 -16.37 -1.06
C ALA A 177 6.55 -15.56 -0.60
N LEU A 178 6.52 -14.26 -0.90
CA LEU A 178 5.37 -13.41 -0.61
C LEU A 178 4.33 -13.56 -1.72
N PRO A 179 3.05 -13.78 -1.38
CA PRO A 179 2.00 -13.85 -2.38
C PRO A 179 1.80 -12.47 -3.02
N MET A 180 1.73 -12.42 -4.35
CA MET A 180 1.33 -11.22 -5.07
C MET A 180 -0.18 -11.26 -5.30
N ALA A 181 -0.92 -10.35 -4.65
CA ALA A 181 -2.36 -10.20 -4.87
C ALA A 181 -2.69 -9.69 -6.28
N GLY A 182 -1.75 -8.94 -6.87
CA GLY A 182 -1.86 -8.38 -8.20
C GLY A 182 -0.99 -7.15 -8.37
N TRP A 183 -1.22 -6.44 -9.46
CA TRP A 183 -0.57 -5.18 -9.74
C TRP A 183 -1.54 -4.16 -10.34
N VAL A 184 -1.21 -2.88 -10.22
CA VAL A 184 -2.00 -1.78 -10.78
C VAL A 184 -1.13 -1.01 -11.77
N ALA A 185 -1.65 -0.82 -12.97
CA ALA A 185 -1.06 0.05 -13.98
C ALA A 185 -1.50 1.50 -13.72
N ASN A 186 -0.57 2.40 -13.42
CA ASN A 186 -0.87 3.80 -13.16
C ASN A 186 -0.20 4.71 -14.19
N HIS A 187 -0.99 5.37 -15.02
CA HIS A 187 -0.51 6.30 -16.04
C HIS A 187 -0.07 7.62 -15.40
N LEU A 188 1.25 7.87 -15.38
CA LEU A 188 1.84 9.09 -14.80
C LEU A 188 1.86 10.28 -15.75
N GLN A 189 1.66 10.02 -17.04
CA GLN A 189 1.73 10.97 -18.14
C GLN A 189 0.77 10.48 -19.24
N PRO A 190 0.30 11.36 -20.14
CA PRO A 190 -0.67 10.97 -21.17
C PRO A 190 -0.08 9.98 -22.17
N ASP A 191 1.22 10.08 -22.44
CA ASP A 191 1.88 9.29 -23.47
C ASP A 191 2.59 8.07 -22.87
N LEU A 192 2.23 6.89 -23.35
CA LEU A 192 2.89 5.63 -23.02
C LEU A 192 3.56 5.04 -24.27
N ALA A 193 4.77 4.51 -24.10
CA ALA A 193 5.44 3.79 -25.17
C ALA A 193 4.57 2.58 -25.62
N PRO A 194 4.29 2.43 -26.93
CA PRO A 194 3.44 1.34 -27.44
C PRO A 194 3.92 -0.03 -26.98
N GLY A 195 2.99 -0.93 -26.64
CA GLY A 195 3.31 -2.29 -26.21
C GLY A 195 3.73 -2.42 -24.75
N THR A 196 3.87 -1.32 -23.99
CA THR A 196 4.30 -1.36 -22.58
C THR A 196 3.30 -2.10 -21.71
N LEU A 197 2.02 -1.73 -21.80
CA LEU A 197 0.98 -2.31 -20.98
C LEU A 197 0.71 -3.76 -21.36
N GLU A 198 0.64 -4.05 -22.66
CA GLU A 198 0.42 -5.39 -23.20
C GLU A 198 1.56 -6.34 -22.81
N THR A 199 2.80 -5.84 -22.80
CA THR A 199 3.95 -6.61 -22.33
C THR A 199 3.86 -6.91 -20.84
N LEU A 200 3.49 -5.92 -20.02
CA LEU A 200 3.29 -6.13 -18.58
C LEU A 200 2.15 -7.13 -18.31
N GLN A 201 1.00 -6.99 -18.97
CA GLN A 201 -0.12 -7.92 -18.85
C GLN A 201 0.27 -9.37 -19.19
N ARG A 202 1.17 -9.56 -20.16
CA ARG A 202 1.66 -10.88 -20.56
C ARG A 202 2.72 -11.46 -19.63
N LEU A 203 3.60 -10.62 -19.07
CA LEU A 203 4.79 -11.07 -18.35
C LEU A 203 4.64 -11.04 -16.82
N MET A 204 3.73 -10.23 -16.28
CA MET A 204 3.52 -10.14 -14.84
C MET A 204 2.97 -11.46 -14.29
N PRO A 205 3.50 -11.97 -13.16
CA PRO A 205 3.12 -13.27 -12.60
C PRO A 205 1.79 -13.24 -11.83
N SER A 206 1.09 -12.10 -11.82
CA SER A 206 -0.12 -11.86 -11.04
C SER A 206 -1.11 -11.03 -11.87
N PRO A 207 -2.42 -11.10 -11.56
CA PRO A 207 -3.43 -10.38 -12.33
C PRO A 207 -3.26 -8.85 -12.23
N CYS A 208 -3.59 -8.16 -13.31
CA CYS A 208 -3.77 -6.71 -13.28
C CYS A 208 -5.11 -6.41 -12.59
N LEU A 209 -5.08 -5.73 -11.44
CA LEU A 209 -6.28 -5.36 -10.70
C LEU A 209 -6.90 -4.05 -11.20
N GLY A 210 -6.23 -3.35 -12.09
CA GLY A 210 -6.77 -2.15 -12.71
C GLY A 210 -5.74 -1.30 -13.44
N GLU A 211 -6.27 -0.46 -14.32
CA GLU A 211 -5.52 0.54 -15.07
C GLU A 211 -6.10 1.93 -14.77
N ILE A 212 -5.32 2.77 -14.09
CA ILE A 212 -5.72 4.14 -13.76
C ILE A 212 -5.20 5.07 -14.87
N PRO A 213 -6.09 5.73 -15.63
CA PRO A 213 -5.69 6.63 -16.70
C PRO A 213 -5.03 7.90 -16.14
N PHE A 214 -4.23 8.57 -16.99
CA PHE A 214 -3.62 9.84 -16.63
C PHE A 214 -4.70 10.90 -16.37
N GLN A 215 -4.53 11.68 -15.31
CA GLN A 215 -5.44 12.74 -14.91
C GLN A 215 -4.63 14.04 -14.74
N ALA A 216 -4.74 14.94 -15.73
CA ALA A 216 -4.00 16.20 -15.77
C ALA A 216 -4.44 17.20 -14.69
N GLU A 217 -5.66 17.07 -14.18
CA GLU A 217 -6.24 17.93 -13.14
C GLU A 217 -6.83 17.08 -12.01
N ALA A 218 -7.26 17.74 -10.93
CA ALA A 218 -8.09 17.14 -9.89
C ALA A 218 -9.47 16.75 -10.48
N SER A 219 -9.49 15.68 -11.28
CA SER A 219 -10.71 15.19 -11.91
C SER A 219 -11.65 14.68 -10.83
N SER A 220 -12.94 14.97 -10.95
CA SER A 220 -14.00 14.42 -10.09
C SER A 220 -14.21 12.91 -10.27
N VAL A 221 -13.54 12.30 -11.25
CA VAL A 221 -13.64 10.88 -11.55
C VAL A 221 -12.97 10.07 -10.45
N CYS A 222 -13.78 9.29 -9.73
CA CYS A 222 -13.34 8.49 -8.62
C CYS A 222 -12.47 7.33 -9.10
N ARG A 223 -11.17 7.33 -8.76
CA ARG A 223 -10.20 6.32 -9.19
C ARG A 223 -10.57 4.88 -8.79
N SER A 224 -11.37 4.71 -7.73
CA SER A 224 -11.82 3.39 -7.27
C SER A 224 -12.62 2.60 -8.31
N GLN A 225 -13.21 3.26 -9.30
CA GLN A 225 -13.97 2.59 -10.37
C GLN A 225 -13.07 1.81 -11.34
N TYR A 226 -11.78 2.16 -11.42
CA TYR A 226 -10.81 1.49 -12.29
C TYR A 226 -10.16 0.28 -11.62
N LEU A 227 -10.43 0.05 -10.35
CA LEU A 227 -9.78 -0.98 -9.55
C LEU A 227 -10.78 -2.07 -9.15
N SER A 228 -10.32 -3.31 -9.25
CA SER A 228 -10.95 -4.51 -8.71
C SER A 228 -10.24 -4.94 -7.43
N LEU A 229 -10.96 -5.61 -6.52
CA LEU A 229 -10.34 -6.21 -5.36
C LEU A 229 -9.69 -7.56 -5.73
N PRO A 230 -8.68 -8.03 -4.98
CA PRO A 230 -8.07 -9.33 -5.21
C PRO A 230 -9.12 -10.45 -5.14
N ALA A 231 -9.12 -11.38 -6.10
CA ALA A 231 -10.06 -12.51 -6.11
C ALA A 231 -9.93 -13.44 -4.89
N CYS A 232 -8.83 -13.37 -4.14
CA CYS A 232 -8.66 -14.11 -2.89
C CYS A 232 -9.39 -13.48 -1.69
N TRP A 233 -10.08 -12.34 -1.88
CA TRP A 233 -10.85 -11.64 -0.84
C TRP A 233 -12.36 -11.91 -0.91
N ASP A 234 -12.80 -12.59 -1.96
CA ASP A 234 -14.19 -13.01 -2.16
C ASP A 234 -14.61 -14.09 -1.15
#